data_AF-A0A016V6V6-F1
#
_entry.id   AF-A0A016V6V6-F1
#
_cell.length_a   1.000
_cell.length_b   1.000
_cell.length_c   1.000
_cell.angle_alpha   90.00
_cell.angle_beta   90.00
_cell.angle_gamma   90.00
#
_symmetry.space_group_name_H-M   'P 1'
#
loop_
_entity.id
_entity.type
_entity.pdbx_description
1 polymer ?
#
loop_
_entity_poly.entity_id
_entity_poly.type
_entity_poly.pdbx_seq_one_letter_code
_entity_poly.pdbx_strand_id
1 'polypeptide(L)'
;MTKRRNAVIDEECKRIRAENLKLSSDLAAQRQLLEKESLQRMNYEHQAQALIEECKLIASSNNVKLDKYKYQDTTEENRAIFRQGLLEAIAEIRKLYDEDTSKFRSEMESWYSKQVIEIRTSSRHAADASNTKEKVKQLRTQLTEMRTNLANLEGRNHILEKLIQDLNYQIDDESRVTMAHLSEKDDEIRAVRAQCQAITVELEKLIVEKVNLDAEISKYRQLLEGEENRTHGRVISTASHSFGGGAQSSVHVRSSAMHRVTAANRMEGQRSAQGNVSILDVASDGSSITIENTSVSHDEMIGEWRLRSFGGGRDVSFNFPRGFVLTPKSKVTVYARGKGVYAPPHSLVFEAEDSFATGGDVHTYLYNDENQVRTNEPVSFIARHNSELAHPVPLCHKCRVLLNANAS
;
A
#
# COMPACT_ATOMS: atom_id res chain seq x y z
N MET A 1 -119.90 1.97 32.91
CA MET A 1 -120.36 2.78 31.75
C MET A 1 -119.77 4.19 31.74
N THR A 2 -119.78 4.90 32.87
CA THR A 2 -119.22 6.27 33.02
C THR A 2 -117.72 6.41 32.71
N LYS A 3 -116.87 5.46 33.14
CA LYS A 3 -115.42 5.50 32.83
C LYS A 3 -115.10 5.45 31.33
N ARG A 4 -115.87 4.67 30.54
CA ARG A 4 -115.66 4.57 29.07
C ARG A 4 -116.12 5.83 28.33
N ARG A 5 -117.25 6.43 28.73
CA ARG A 5 -117.76 7.68 28.15
C ARG A 5 -116.85 8.88 28.45
N ASN A 6 -116.34 8.98 29.68
CA ASN A 6 -115.36 10.01 30.04
C ASN A 6 -114.04 9.80 29.28
N ALA A 7 -113.58 8.56 29.09
CA ALA A 7 -112.40 8.29 28.27
C ALA A 7 -112.58 8.71 26.80
N VAL A 8 -113.75 8.47 26.20
CA VAL A 8 -114.06 8.91 24.83
C VAL A 8 -114.10 10.43 24.73
N ILE A 9 -114.71 11.11 25.70
CA ILE A 9 -114.76 12.59 25.75
C ILE A 9 -113.36 13.17 25.97
N ASP A 10 -112.54 12.56 26.84
CA ASP A 10 -111.17 13.00 27.09
C ASP A 10 -110.29 12.83 25.84
N GLU A 11 -110.44 11.73 25.10
CA GLU A 11 -109.75 11.54 23.82
C GLU A 11 -110.23 12.55 22.76
N GLU A 12 -111.52 12.85 22.71
CA GLU A 12 -112.09 13.85 21.81
C GLU A 12 -111.61 15.27 22.15
N CYS A 13 -111.56 15.63 23.45
CA CYS A 13 -111.00 16.89 23.91
C CYS A 13 -109.49 16.98 23.64
N LYS A 14 -108.74 15.89 23.77
CA LYS A 14 -107.32 15.84 23.36
C LYS A 14 -107.17 16.04 21.86
N ARG A 15 -108.01 15.40 21.05
CA ARG A 15 -108.04 15.56 19.58
C ARG A 15 -108.32 17.01 19.18
N ILE A 16 -109.37 17.62 19.73
CA ILE A 16 -109.74 19.01 19.43
C ILE A 16 -108.67 20.00 19.92
N ARG A 17 -108.01 19.75 21.06
CA ARG A 17 -106.88 20.58 21.52
C ARG A 17 -105.66 20.43 20.62
N ALA A 18 -105.35 19.21 20.18
CA ALA A 18 -104.26 18.97 19.24
C ALA A 18 -104.55 19.62 17.88
N GLU A 19 -105.80 19.56 17.41
CA GLU A 19 -106.24 20.22 16.18
C GLU A 19 -106.21 21.74 16.30
N ASN A 20 -106.70 22.32 17.40
CA ASN A 20 -106.58 23.76 17.65
C ASN A 20 -105.13 24.23 17.75
N LEU A 21 -104.25 23.44 18.40
CA LEU A 21 -102.83 23.75 18.47
C LEU A 21 -102.19 23.71 17.07
N LYS A 22 -102.56 22.70 16.26
CA LYS A 22 -102.11 22.59 14.87
C LYS A 22 -102.60 23.77 14.03
N LEU A 23 -103.89 24.09 14.08
CA LEU A 23 -104.48 25.24 13.37
C LEU A 23 -103.85 26.57 13.81
N SER A 24 -103.57 26.74 15.11
CA SER A 24 -102.88 27.93 15.62
C SER A 24 -101.44 28.01 15.11
N SER A 25 -100.73 26.87 15.03
CA SER A 25 -99.38 26.79 14.46
C SER A 25 -99.39 27.08 12.97
N ASP A 26 -100.34 26.51 12.22
CA ASP A 26 -100.50 26.71 10.79
C ASP A 26 -100.84 28.18 10.48
N LEU A 27 -101.74 28.79 11.26
CA LEU A 27 -102.10 30.20 11.13
C LEU A 27 -100.92 31.13 11.45
N ALA A 28 -100.10 30.81 12.45
CA ALA A 28 -98.86 31.54 12.73
C ALA A 28 -97.85 31.41 11.58
N ALA A 29 -97.69 30.21 11.02
CA ALA A 29 -96.81 29.97 9.87
C ALA A 29 -97.28 30.74 8.62
N GLN A 30 -98.58 30.76 8.34
CA GLN A 30 -99.15 31.51 7.21
C GLN A 30 -98.98 33.03 7.38
N ARG A 31 -99.11 33.56 8.60
CA ARG A 31 -98.82 34.98 8.87
C ARG A 31 -97.36 35.32 8.61
N GLN A 32 -96.45 34.47 9.06
CA GLN A 32 -95.02 34.66 8.82
C GLN A 32 -94.66 34.58 7.33
N LEU A 33 -95.31 33.66 6.59
CA LEU A 33 -95.15 33.55 5.14
C LEU A 33 -95.64 34.83 4.44
N LEU A 34 -96.83 35.33 4.81
CA LEU A 34 -97.40 36.56 4.26
C LEU A 34 -96.51 37.78 4.55
N GLU A 35 -95.98 37.89 5.76
CA GLU A 35 -95.04 38.98 6.13
C GLU A 35 -93.76 38.90 5.28
N LYS A 36 -93.21 37.70 5.10
CA LYS A 36 -92.04 37.47 4.25
C LYS A 36 -92.32 37.82 2.79
N GLU A 37 -93.44 37.39 2.24
CA GLU A 37 -93.85 37.72 0.86
C GLU A 37 -94.09 39.22 0.69
N SER A 38 -94.69 39.89 1.68
CA SER A 38 -94.89 41.34 1.63
C SER A 38 -93.57 42.11 1.66
N LEU A 39 -92.60 41.67 2.47
CA LEU A 39 -91.24 42.23 2.48
C LEU A 39 -90.53 42.01 1.14
N GLN A 40 -90.65 40.81 0.56
CA GLN A 40 -90.10 40.52 -0.76
C GLN A 40 -90.72 41.41 -1.85
N ARG A 41 -92.05 41.56 -1.86
CA ARG A 41 -92.75 42.47 -2.79
C ARG A 41 -92.24 43.90 -2.66
N MET A 42 -92.12 44.41 -1.43
CA MET A 42 -91.60 45.76 -1.17
C MET A 42 -90.16 45.91 -1.68
N ASN A 43 -89.29 44.90 -1.46
CA ASN A 43 -87.92 44.92 -1.98
C ASN A 43 -87.89 44.95 -3.51
N TYR A 44 -88.74 44.17 -4.18
CA TYR A 44 -88.84 44.20 -5.65
C TYR A 44 -89.39 45.53 -6.18
N GLU A 45 -90.40 46.11 -5.52
CA GLU A 45 -90.92 47.44 -5.86
C GLU A 45 -89.83 48.51 -5.73
N HIS A 46 -89.02 48.45 -4.66
CA HIS A 46 -87.93 49.41 -4.45
C HIS A 46 -86.81 49.25 -5.50
N GLN A 47 -86.46 48.01 -5.86
CA GLN A 47 -85.49 47.74 -6.94
C GLN A 47 -86.01 48.21 -8.30
N ALA A 48 -87.29 47.97 -8.61
CA ALA A 48 -87.91 48.45 -9.84
C ALA A 48 -87.89 49.98 -9.89
N GLN A 49 -88.19 50.66 -8.78
CA GLN A 49 -88.15 52.12 -8.70
C GLN A 49 -86.73 52.67 -8.92
N ALA A 50 -85.72 52.05 -8.31
CA ALA A 50 -84.31 52.41 -8.51
C ALA A 50 -83.89 52.27 -9.98
N LEU A 51 -84.25 51.16 -10.63
CA LEU A 51 -83.97 50.93 -12.05
C LEU A 51 -84.71 51.93 -12.95
N ILE A 52 -85.93 52.33 -12.60
CA ILE A 52 -86.68 53.36 -13.34
C ILE A 52 -85.99 54.73 -13.22
N GLU A 53 -85.51 55.08 -12.03
CA GLU A 53 -84.75 56.31 -11.80
C GLU A 53 -83.42 56.29 -12.56
N GLU A 54 -82.70 55.16 -12.55
CA GLU A 54 -81.49 54.98 -13.36
C GLU A 54 -81.78 55.13 -14.86
N CYS A 55 -82.84 54.50 -15.36
CA CYS A 55 -83.28 54.66 -16.75
C CYS A 55 -83.58 56.13 -17.08
N LYS A 56 -84.25 56.86 -16.19
CA LYS A 56 -84.55 58.29 -16.36
C LYS A 56 -83.28 59.14 -16.37
N LEU A 57 -82.32 58.85 -15.50
CA LEU A 57 -81.03 59.52 -15.45
C LEU A 57 -80.22 59.27 -16.73
N ILE A 58 -80.17 58.03 -17.21
CA ILE A 58 -79.53 57.67 -18.47
C ILE A 58 -80.21 58.39 -19.63
N ALA A 59 -81.54 58.39 -19.69
CA ALA A 59 -82.30 59.09 -20.74
C ALA A 59 -82.05 60.60 -20.71
N SER A 60 -82.05 61.24 -19.53
CA SER A 60 -81.74 62.66 -19.38
C SER A 60 -80.29 62.99 -19.78
N SER A 61 -79.33 62.18 -19.33
CA SER A 61 -77.91 62.29 -19.72
C SER A 61 -77.74 62.16 -21.22
N ASN A 62 -78.40 61.17 -21.83
CA ASN A 62 -78.37 60.97 -23.28
C ASN A 62 -79.05 62.12 -24.03
N ASN A 63 -80.16 62.68 -23.54
CA ASN A 63 -80.78 63.86 -24.15
C ASN A 63 -79.86 65.09 -24.11
N VAL A 64 -79.17 65.33 -22.99
CA VAL A 64 -78.17 66.41 -22.88
C VAL A 64 -76.99 66.17 -23.84
N LYS A 65 -76.53 64.91 -23.96
CA LYS A 65 -75.49 64.55 -24.94
C LYS A 65 -75.99 64.74 -26.37
N LEU A 66 -77.21 64.33 -26.69
CA LEU A 66 -77.82 64.51 -28.00
C LEU A 66 -77.99 65.99 -28.35
N ASP A 67 -78.39 66.84 -27.40
CA ASP A 67 -78.43 68.28 -27.62
C ASP A 67 -77.03 68.86 -27.87
N LYS A 68 -75.98 68.36 -27.21
CA LYS A 68 -74.59 68.70 -27.55
C LYS A 68 -74.20 68.27 -28.97
N TYR A 69 -74.62 67.08 -29.39
CA TYR A 69 -74.34 66.56 -30.74
C TYR A 69 -75.15 67.27 -31.84
N LYS A 70 -76.38 67.73 -31.57
CA LYS A 70 -77.21 68.52 -32.51
C LYS A 70 -76.51 69.79 -33.00
N TYR A 71 -75.63 70.38 -32.18
CA TYR A 71 -74.85 71.56 -32.55
C TYR A 71 -73.42 71.24 -32.99
N GLN A 72 -73.00 69.97 -32.99
CA GLN A 72 -71.68 69.56 -33.49
C GLN A 72 -71.69 69.11 -34.96
N ASP A 73 -72.85 68.79 -35.54
CA ASP A 73 -72.93 68.15 -36.87
C ASP A 73 -73.03 69.11 -38.07
N THR A 74 -72.50 70.34 -37.97
CA THR A 74 -72.61 71.34 -39.05
C THR A 74 -71.29 72.01 -39.44
N THR A 75 -70.18 71.69 -38.78
CA THR A 75 -68.86 72.30 -39.07
C THR A 75 -67.83 71.27 -39.51
N GLU A 76 -67.08 71.59 -40.57
CA GLU A 76 -66.04 70.72 -41.16
C GLU A 76 -64.96 70.28 -40.15
N GLU A 77 -64.69 71.14 -39.16
CA GLU A 77 -63.75 70.91 -38.07
C GLU A 77 -64.14 69.72 -37.17
N ASN A 78 -65.42 69.55 -36.87
CA ASN A 78 -65.91 68.43 -36.04
C ASN A 78 -65.84 67.09 -36.80
N ARG A 79 -66.06 67.12 -38.12
CA ARG A 79 -65.86 65.94 -38.99
C ARG A 79 -64.38 65.55 -39.07
N ALA A 80 -63.47 66.53 -39.07
CA ALA A 80 -62.04 66.26 -39.05
C ALA A 80 -61.59 65.60 -37.73
N ILE A 81 -62.05 66.10 -36.58
CA ILE A 81 -61.74 65.53 -35.25
C ILE A 81 -62.27 64.09 -35.13
N PHE A 82 -63.50 63.82 -35.60
CA PHE A 82 -64.04 62.46 -35.59
C PHE A 82 -63.27 61.50 -36.50
N ARG A 83 -62.90 61.92 -37.71
CA ARG A 83 -62.04 61.12 -38.61
C ARG A 83 -60.68 60.85 -37.96
N GLN A 84 -60.10 61.84 -37.30
CA GLN A 84 -58.83 61.67 -36.58
C GLN A 84 -58.95 60.65 -35.45
N GLY A 85 -60.00 60.74 -34.61
CA GLY A 85 -60.25 59.76 -33.56
C GLY A 85 -60.50 58.34 -34.07
N LEU A 86 -61.18 58.19 -35.22
CA LEU A 86 -61.36 56.90 -35.87
C LEU A 86 -60.04 56.32 -36.38
N LEU A 87 -59.20 57.15 -37.01
CA LEU A 87 -57.88 56.74 -37.49
C LEU A 87 -56.96 56.34 -36.34
N GLU A 88 -57.01 57.07 -35.22
CA GLU A 88 -56.26 56.77 -34.01
C GLU A 88 -56.71 55.45 -33.38
N ALA A 89 -58.02 55.20 -33.26
CA ALA A 89 -58.55 53.93 -32.77
C ALA A 89 -58.16 52.75 -33.69
N ILE A 90 -58.19 52.92 -35.01
CA ILE A 90 -57.74 51.88 -35.96
C ILE A 90 -56.23 51.62 -35.81
N ALA A 91 -55.43 52.67 -35.62
CA ALA A 91 -53.99 52.54 -35.40
C ALA A 91 -53.68 51.83 -34.08
N GLU A 92 -54.41 52.14 -33.01
CA GLU A 92 -54.30 51.48 -31.71
C GLU A 92 -54.68 50.00 -31.80
N ILE A 93 -55.79 49.66 -32.47
CA ILE A 93 -56.19 48.27 -32.71
C ILE A 93 -55.10 47.51 -33.46
N ARG A 94 -54.55 48.08 -34.54
CA ARG A 94 -53.44 47.44 -35.29
C ARG A 94 -52.22 47.22 -34.42
N LYS A 95 -51.84 48.22 -33.62
CA LYS A 95 -50.72 48.12 -32.68
C LYS A 95 -50.94 47.00 -31.66
N LEU A 96 -52.13 46.90 -31.07
CA LEU A 96 -52.48 45.83 -30.14
C LEU A 96 -52.40 44.45 -30.81
N TYR A 97 -52.90 44.32 -32.03
CA TYR A 97 -52.78 43.07 -32.80
C TYR A 97 -51.32 42.71 -33.12
N ASP A 98 -50.50 43.67 -33.50
CA ASP A 98 -49.07 43.45 -33.78
C ASP A 98 -48.33 43.03 -32.52
N GLU A 99 -48.62 43.68 -31.38
CA GLU A 99 -48.07 43.31 -30.07
C GLU A 99 -48.48 41.90 -29.65
N ASP A 100 -49.76 41.55 -29.79
CA ASP A 100 -50.28 40.23 -29.42
C ASP A 100 -49.70 39.13 -30.33
N THR A 101 -49.63 39.39 -31.63
CA THR A 101 -49.00 38.47 -32.58
C THR A 101 -47.50 38.30 -32.30
N SER A 102 -46.81 39.38 -31.94
CA SER A 102 -45.39 39.34 -31.57
C SER A 102 -45.17 38.52 -30.28
N LYS A 103 -46.01 38.74 -29.26
CA LYS A 103 -45.99 37.96 -28.01
C LYS A 103 -46.23 36.48 -28.28
N PHE A 104 -47.28 36.16 -29.03
CA PHE A 104 -47.61 34.78 -29.38
C PHE A 104 -46.47 34.08 -30.12
N ARG A 105 -45.83 34.75 -31.10
CA ARG A 105 -44.64 34.20 -31.78
C ARG A 105 -43.48 33.95 -30.81
N SER A 106 -43.16 34.91 -29.95
CA SER A 106 -42.06 34.79 -28.99
C SER A 106 -42.30 33.65 -27.99
N GLU A 107 -43.51 33.53 -27.47
CA GLU A 107 -43.90 32.44 -26.58
C GLU A 107 -43.80 31.08 -27.27
N MET A 108 -44.28 31.00 -28.52
CA MET A 108 -44.22 29.78 -29.31
C MET A 108 -42.78 29.36 -29.62
N GLU A 109 -41.92 30.29 -30.00
CA GLU A 109 -40.48 30.04 -30.22
C GLU A 109 -39.78 29.61 -28.92
N SER A 110 -40.07 30.27 -27.80
CA SER A 110 -39.54 29.88 -26.48
C SER A 110 -39.97 28.48 -26.08
N TRP A 111 -41.25 28.14 -26.32
CA TRP A 111 -41.79 26.81 -26.03
C TRP A 111 -41.13 25.72 -26.88
N TYR A 112 -41.02 25.93 -28.20
CA TYR A 112 -40.35 24.99 -29.09
C TYR A 112 -38.86 24.85 -28.75
N SER A 113 -38.18 25.96 -28.44
CA SER A 113 -36.78 25.94 -28.01
C SER A 113 -36.59 25.08 -26.76
N LYS A 114 -37.46 25.26 -25.74
CA LYS A 114 -37.45 24.43 -24.53
C LYS A 114 -37.67 22.95 -24.84
N GLN A 115 -38.66 22.62 -25.67
CA GLN A 115 -38.93 21.23 -26.06
C GLN A 115 -37.75 20.58 -26.80
N VAL A 116 -37.10 21.30 -27.71
CA VAL A 116 -35.90 20.80 -28.41
C VAL A 116 -34.74 20.57 -27.44
N ILE A 117 -34.52 21.49 -26.49
CA ILE A 117 -33.49 21.32 -25.45
C ILE A 117 -33.80 20.09 -24.60
N GLU A 118 -35.04 19.93 -24.15
CA GLU A 118 -35.48 18.81 -23.33
C GLU A 118 -35.24 17.46 -24.02
N ILE A 119 -35.63 17.32 -25.29
CA ILE A 119 -35.39 16.11 -26.09
C ILE A 119 -33.89 15.82 -26.22
N ARG A 120 -33.09 16.84 -26.53
CA ARG A 120 -31.62 16.69 -26.65
C ARG A 120 -31.00 16.29 -25.31
N THR A 121 -31.44 16.87 -24.21
CA THR A 121 -30.96 16.52 -22.88
C THR A 121 -31.38 15.10 -22.50
N SER A 122 -32.63 14.70 -22.76
CA SER A 122 -33.12 13.35 -22.44
C SER A 122 -32.33 12.28 -23.20
N SER A 123 -32.05 12.50 -24.48
CA SER A 123 -31.20 11.62 -25.29
C SER A 123 -29.77 11.49 -24.73
N ARG A 124 -29.17 12.61 -24.30
CA ARG A 124 -27.85 12.59 -23.63
C ARG A 124 -27.88 11.79 -22.32
N HIS A 125 -28.86 12.03 -21.45
CA HIS A 125 -28.99 11.28 -20.20
C HIS A 125 -29.15 9.77 -20.45
N ALA A 126 -29.89 9.37 -21.47
CA ALA A 126 -30.02 7.96 -21.86
C ALA A 126 -28.67 7.37 -22.33
N ALA A 127 -27.90 8.11 -23.13
CA ALA A 127 -26.57 7.69 -23.59
C ALA A 127 -25.58 7.57 -22.41
N ASP A 128 -25.58 8.54 -21.49
CA ASP A 128 -24.74 8.53 -20.29
C ASP A 128 -25.11 7.37 -19.34
N ALA A 129 -26.41 7.10 -19.17
CA ALA A 129 -26.90 5.94 -18.42
C ALA A 129 -26.46 4.60 -19.05
N SER A 130 -26.39 4.52 -20.38
CA SER A 130 -25.87 3.35 -21.08
C SER A 130 -24.36 3.18 -20.86
N ASN A 131 -23.59 4.26 -21.00
CA ASN A 131 -22.14 4.25 -20.80
C ASN A 131 -21.76 3.88 -19.37
N THR A 132 -22.46 4.42 -18.37
CA THR A 132 -22.24 4.06 -16.96
C THR A 132 -22.55 2.60 -16.68
N LYS A 133 -23.63 2.04 -17.25
CA LYS A 133 -23.92 0.60 -17.16
C LYS A 133 -22.82 -0.26 -17.77
N GLU A 134 -22.28 0.12 -18.93
CA GLU A 134 -21.20 -0.63 -19.58
C GLU A 134 -19.91 -0.57 -18.75
N LYS A 135 -19.56 0.59 -18.19
CA LYS A 135 -18.44 0.72 -17.25
C LYS A 135 -18.60 -0.17 -16.02
N VAL A 136 -19.79 -0.21 -15.42
CA VAL A 136 -20.08 -1.11 -14.29
C VAL A 136 -19.89 -2.58 -14.69
N LYS A 137 -20.33 -2.97 -15.88
CA LYS A 137 -20.14 -4.33 -16.41
C LYS A 137 -18.66 -4.66 -16.59
N GLN A 138 -17.87 -3.75 -17.17
CA GLN A 138 -16.42 -3.91 -17.34
C GLN A 138 -15.69 -4.02 -15.99
N LEU A 139 -16.04 -3.19 -15.01
CA LEU A 139 -15.47 -3.27 -13.67
C LEU A 139 -15.81 -4.59 -12.98
N ARG A 140 -17.04 -5.10 -13.18
CA ARG A 140 -17.41 -6.43 -12.66
C ARG A 140 -16.61 -7.56 -13.30
N THR A 141 -16.38 -7.51 -14.61
CA THR A 141 -15.56 -8.53 -15.30
C THR A 141 -14.10 -8.48 -14.85
N GLN A 142 -13.53 -7.27 -14.70
CA GLN A 142 -12.18 -7.10 -14.15
C GLN A 142 -12.08 -7.61 -12.72
N LEU A 143 -13.08 -7.34 -11.88
CA LEU A 143 -13.13 -7.85 -10.51
C LEU A 143 -13.17 -9.39 -10.47
N THR A 144 -13.94 -10.02 -11.36
CA THR A 144 -13.98 -11.49 -11.43
C THR A 144 -12.64 -12.06 -11.90
N GLU A 145 -12.01 -11.44 -12.89
CA GLU A 145 -10.69 -11.85 -13.41
C GLU A 145 -9.60 -11.71 -12.34
N MET A 146 -9.58 -10.58 -11.62
CA MET A 146 -8.65 -10.38 -10.51
C MET A 146 -8.86 -11.39 -9.38
N ARG A 147 -10.11 -11.75 -9.07
CA ARG A 147 -10.41 -12.80 -8.08
C ARG A 147 -9.94 -14.17 -8.53
N THR A 148 -10.12 -14.53 -9.80
CA THR A 148 -9.60 -15.79 -10.33
C THR A 148 -8.08 -15.83 -10.35
N ASN A 149 -7.43 -14.72 -10.69
CA ASN A 149 -5.97 -14.60 -10.66
C ASN A 149 -5.42 -14.72 -9.24
N LEU A 150 -6.09 -14.08 -8.27
CA LEU A 150 -5.75 -14.21 -6.85
C LEU A 150 -5.84 -15.67 -6.40
N ALA A 151 -6.97 -16.35 -6.66
CA ALA A 151 -7.14 -17.75 -6.29
C ALA A 151 -6.10 -18.68 -6.95
N ASN A 152 -5.74 -18.43 -8.21
CA ASN A 152 -4.69 -19.17 -8.91
C ASN A 152 -3.30 -18.95 -8.26
N LEU A 153 -2.98 -17.70 -7.90
CA LEU A 153 -1.72 -17.36 -7.24
C LEU A 153 -1.64 -17.94 -5.83
N GLU A 154 -2.72 -17.87 -5.06
CA GLU A 154 -2.85 -18.50 -3.74
C GLU A 154 -2.66 -20.02 -3.83
N GLY A 155 -3.29 -20.67 -4.81
CA GLY A 155 -3.11 -22.10 -5.07
C GLY A 155 -1.67 -22.46 -5.43
N ARG A 156 -1.01 -21.66 -6.28
CA ARG A 156 0.40 -21.85 -6.62
C ARG A 156 1.32 -21.65 -5.41
N ASN A 157 1.03 -20.64 -4.58
CA ASN A 157 1.80 -20.38 -3.37
C ASN A 157 1.70 -21.55 -2.39
N HIS A 158 0.49 -22.07 -2.17
CA HIS A 158 0.28 -23.24 -1.32
C HIS A 158 1.06 -24.48 -1.79
N ILE A 159 1.12 -24.72 -3.12
CA ILE A 159 1.93 -25.82 -3.69
C ILE A 159 3.42 -25.60 -3.44
N LEU A 160 3.91 -24.36 -3.60
CA LEU A 160 5.32 -24.03 -3.36
C LEU A 160 5.70 -24.11 -1.87
N GLU A 161 4.82 -23.65 -0.97
CA GLU A 161 5.00 -23.79 0.48
C GLU A 161 5.10 -25.25 0.89
N LYS A 162 4.23 -26.11 0.33
CA LYS A 162 4.29 -27.56 0.56
C LYS A 162 5.60 -28.16 0.03
N LEU A 163 6.05 -27.76 -1.17
CA LEU A 163 7.32 -28.23 -1.72
C LEU A 163 8.51 -27.81 -0.85
N ILE A 164 8.53 -26.57 -0.35
CA ILE A 164 9.56 -26.09 0.58
C ILE A 164 9.55 -26.92 1.86
N GLN A 165 8.37 -27.22 2.41
CA GLN A 165 8.22 -28.04 3.59
C GLN A 165 8.75 -29.47 3.35
N ASP A 166 8.38 -30.10 2.24
CA ASP A 166 8.85 -31.44 1.86
C ASP A 166 10.38 -31.48 1.68
N LEU A 167 10.98 -30.46 1.04
CA LEU A 167 12.43 -30.35 0.88
C LEU A 167 13.15 -30.13 2.23
N ASN A 168 12.57 -29.33 3.13
CA ASN A 168 13.14 -29.15 4.47
C ASN A 168 13.11 -30.45 5.27
N TYR A 169 12.04 -31.24 5.17
CA TYR A 169 11.99 -32.58 5.78
C TYR A 169 13.07 -33.51 5.21
N GLN A 170 13.29 -33.48 3.89
CA GLN A 170 14.36 -34.26 3.26
C GLN A 170 15.75 -33.85 3.76
N ILE A 171 16.03 -32.55 3.84
CA ILE A 171 17.31 -32.03 4.34
C ILE A 171 17.55 -32.45 5.80
N ASP A 172 16.53 -32.36 6.66
CA ASP A 172 16.64 -32.78 8.06
C ASP A 172 16.89 -34.29 8.19
N ASP A 173 16.20 -35.09 7.37
CA ASP A 173 16.40 -36.54 7.32
C ASP A 173 17.82 -36.92 6.87
N GLU A 174 18.30 -36.33 5.77
CA GLU A 174 19.67 -36.53 5.27
C GLU A 174 20.71 -36.05 6.29
N SER A 175 20.47 -34.91 6.96
CA SER A 175 21.35 -34.42 8.03
C SER A 175 21.42 -35.42 9.19
N ARG A 176 20.27 -35.98 9.61
CA ARG A 176 20.23 -36.99 10.67
C ARG A 176 20.99 -38.26 10.29
N VAL A 177 20.81 -38.74 9.06
CA VAL A 177 21.51 -39.92 8.54
C VAL A 177 23.02 -39.68 8.45
N THR A 178 23.45 -38.54 7.92
CA THR A 178 24.88 -38.19 7.81
C THR A 178 25.54 -38.02 9.17
N MET A 179 24.86 -37.40 10.15
CA MET A 179 25.35 -37.33 11.53
C MET A 179 25.50 -38.71 12.18
N ALA A 180 24.55 -39.62 11.95
CA ALA A 180 24.65 -40.99 12.45
C ALA A 180 25.88 -41.73 11.86
N HIS A 181 26.10 -41.60 10.54
CA HIS A 181 27.28 -42.17 9.89
C HIS A 181 28.59 -41.55 10.38
N LEU A 182 28.63 -40.24 10.62
CA LEU A 182 29.81 -39.59 11.21
C LEU A 182 30.11 -40.13 12.62
N SER A 183 29.07 -40.28 13.45
CA SER A 183 29.23 -40.86 14.80
C SER A 183 29.78 -42.29 14.75
N GLU A 184 29.27 -43.12 13.84
CA GLU A 184 29.75 -44.49 13.63
C GLU A 184 31.23 -44.51 13.22
N LYS A 185 31.64 -43.63 12.29
CA LYS A 185 33.04 -43.52 11.86
C LYS A 185 33.94 -42.99 12.98
N ASP A 186 33.47 -42.06 13.80
CA ASP A 186 34.21 -41.59 14.97
C ASP A 186 34.40 -42.70 16.01
N ASP A 187 33.41 -43.57 16.20
CA ASP A 187 33.53 -44.77 17.03
C ASP A 187 34.55 -45.77 16.47
N GLU A 188 34.52 -46.04 15.16
CA GLU A 188 35.52 -46.88 14.49
C GLU A 188 36.95 -46.31 14.68
N ILE A 189 37.13 -44.99 14.48
CA ILE A 189 38.42 -44.32 14.67
C ILE A 189 38.89 -44.44 16.13
N ARG A 190 37.99 -44.26 17.11
CA ARG A 190 38.31 -44.46 18.53
C ARG A 190 38.76 -45.88 18.81
N ALA A 191 38.05 -46.87 18.28
CA ALA A 191 38.38 -48.28 18.46
C ALA A 191 39.77 -48.62 17.89
N VAL A 192 40.07 -48.18 16.66
CA VAL A 192 41.39 -48.40 16.02
C VAL A 192 42.50 -47.70 16.81
N ARG A 193 42.29 -46.45 17.26
CA ARG A 193 43.27 -45.74 18.10
C ARG A 193 43.56 -46.48 19.40
N ALA A 194 42.53 -47.02 20.06
CA ALA A 194 42.70 -47.81 21.27
C ALA A 194 43.48 -49.11 21.01
N GLN A 195 43.23 -49.79 19.89
CA GLN A 195 44.00 -50.97 19.47
C GLN A 195 45.47 -50.62 19.20
N CYS A 196 45.75 -49.52 18.48
CA CYS A 196 47.11 -49.05 18.25
C CYS A 196 47.85 -48.78 19.56
N GLN A 197 47.20 -48.09 20.52
CA GLN A 197 47.78 -47.82 21.84
C GLN A 197 48.07 -49.12 22.61
N ALA A 198 47.15 -50.09 22.58
CA ALA A 198 47.35 -51.39 23.21
C ALA A 198 48.59 -52.12 22.63
N ILE A 199 48.73 -52.13 21.30
CA ILE A 199 49.91 -52.70 20.62
C ILE A 199 51.19 -51.94 21.00
N THR A 200 51.15 -50.60 21.06
CA THR A 200 52.32 -49.81 21.48
C THR A 200 52.78 -50.20 22.90
N VAL A 201 51.85 -50.33 23.84
CA VAL A 201 52.17 -50.76 25.21
C VAL A 201 52.74 -52.19 25.25
N GLU A 202 52.22 -53.10 24.44
CA GLU A 202 52.75 -54.46 24.34
C GLU A 202 54.17 -54.49 23.74
N LEU A 203 54.41 -53.71 22.68
CA LEU A 203 55.74 -53.56 22.10
C LEU A 203 56.74 -52.94 23.08
N GLU A 204 56.34 -51.94 23.86
CA GLU A 204 57.18 -51.35 24.91
C GLU A 204 57.57 -52.40 25.98
N LYS A 205 56.62 -53.24 26.41
CA LYS A 205 56.91 -54.35 27.35
C LYS A 205 57.91 -55.34 26.77
N LEU A 206 57.73 -55.75 25.51
CA LEU A 206 58.65 -56.66 24.83
C LEU A 206 60.05 -56.05 24.67
N ILE A 207 60.15 -54.75 24.41
CA ILE A 207 61.44 -54.05 24.36
C ILE A 207 62.13 -54.08 25.72
N VAL A 208 61.42 -53.83 26.82
CA VAL A 208 61.96 -53.92 28.18
C VAL A 208 62.47 -55.33 28.47
N GLU A 209 61.69 -56.35 28.14
CA GLU A 209 62.10 -57.75 28.30
C GLU A 209 63.34 -58.08 27.46
N LYS A 210 63.39 -57.63 26.20
CA LYS A 210 64.56 -57.79 25.33
C LYS A 210 65.81 -57.14 25.92
N VAL A 211 65.71 -55.93 26.46
CA VAL A 211 66.84 -55.23 27.11
C VAL A 211 67.30 -56.00 28.35
N ASN A 212 66.37 -56.55 29.15
CA ASN A 212 66.72 -57.38 30.30
C ASN A 212 67.45 -58.66 29.89
N LEU A 213 66.96 -59.35 28.85
CA LEU A 213 67.60 -60.55 28.31
C LEU A 213 68.99 -60.24 27.74
N ASP A 214 69.16 -59.13 27.01
CA ASP A 214 70.48 -58.71 26.52
C ASP A 214 71.47 -58.44 27.67
N ALA A 215 71.00 -57.87 28.78
CA ALA A 215 71.81 -57.66 29.97
C ALA A 215 72.19 -59.00 30.62
N GLU A 216 71.26 -59.96 30.68
CA GLU A 216 71.52 -61.31 31.18
C GLU A 216 72.54 -62.05 30.30
N ILE A 217 72.39 -62.01 28.98
CA ILE A 217 73.35 -62.55 28.01
C ILE A 217 74.73 -61.92 28.18
N SER A 218 74.79 -60.59 28.35
CA SER A 218 76.05 -59.89 28.58
C SER A 218 76.73 -60.34 29.87
N LYS A 219 75.95 -60.56 30.94
CA LYS A 219 76.44 -61.12 32.19
C LYS A 219 76.91 -62.57 32.05
N TYR A 220 76.18 -63.41 31.31
CA TYR A 220 76.61 -64.78 31.00
C TYR A 220 77.91 -64.77 30.20
N ARG A 221 78.06 -63.91 29.19
CA ARG A 221 79.32 -63.74 28.44
C ARG A 221 80.48 -63.36 29.36
N GLN A 222 80.27 -62.43 30.29
CA GLN A 222 81.29 -62.03 31.27
C GLN A 222 81.71 -63.18 32.21
N LEU A 223 80.78 -64.03 32.64
CA LEU A 223 81.08 -65.21 33.47
C LEU A 223 81.87 -66.27 32.68
N LEU A 224 81.54 -66.47 31.40
CA LEU A 224 82.24 -67.37 30.49
C LEU A 224 83.67 -66.88 30.18
N GLU A 225 83.86 -65.59 29.93
CA GLU A 225 85.19 -64.96 29.81
C GLU A 225 85.98 -65.11 31.13
N GLY A 226 85.31 -65.09 32.28
CA GLY A 226 85.92 -65.38 33.59
C GLY A 226 86.35 -66.84 33.79
N GLU A 227 85.71 -67.80 33.14
CA GLU A 227 86.14 -69.21 33.14
C GLU A 227 87.28 -69.49 32.15
N GLU A 228 87.31 -68.81 31.00
CA GLU A 228 88.41 -68.95 30.03
C GLU A 228 89.74 -68.44 30.63
N ASN A 229 89.68 -67.40 31.49
CA ASN A 229 90.82 -66.86 32.22
C ASN A 229 91.38 -67.75 33.35
N ARG A 230 90.71 -68.87 33.72
CA ARG A 230 91.23 -69.86 34.69
C ARG A 230 91.87 -71.09 34.05
N THR A 231 91.72 -71.30 32.73
CA THR A 231 92.29 -72.47 32.04
C THR A 231 93.31 -72.18 30.96
N HIS A 232 93.43 -70.96 30.43
CA HIS A 232 94.56 -70.63 29.54
C HIS A 232 95.12 -69.24 29.82
N GLY A 233 96.39 -69.22 30.23
CA GLY A 233 97.12 -67.99 30.46
C GLY A 233 97.50 -67.26 29.17
N ARG A 234 97.61 -65.94 29.34
CA ARG A 234 98.53 -64.98 28.69
C ARG A 234 98.07 -64.25 27.42
N VAL A 235 97.82 -62.95 27.64
CA VAL A 235 98.34 -61.72 26.98
C VAL A 235 98.58 -61.76 25.45
N ILE A 236 98.00 -60.81 24.70
CA ILE A 236 98.68 -59.71 23.96
C ILE A 236 97.69 -58.97 23.03
N SER A 237 97.74 -57.65 23.14
CA SER A 237 97.12 -56.60 22.32
C SER A 237 97.42 -56.68 20.82
N THR A 238 96.52 -56.14 19.97
CA THR A 238 96.71 -55.39 18.70
C THR A 238 95.36 -55.40 17.97
N ALA A 239 94.89 -54.43 17.19
CA ALA A 239 95.28 -53.07 16.84
C ALA A 239 94.06 -52.44 16.12
N SER A 240 93.96 -51.11 16.20
CA SER A 240 93.49 -50.17 15.16
C SER A 240 92.58 -50.68 14.03
N HIS A 241 91.37 -50.09 13.94
CA HIS A 241 90.84 -49.57 12.67
C HIS A 241 90.08 -48.26 12.91
N SER A 242 90.66 -47.18 12.38
CA SER A 242 90.08 -45.86 12.18
C SER A 242 89.30 -45.83 10.88
N PHE A 243 88.12 -45.18 10.82
CA PHE A 243 87.60 -44.50 9.61
C PHE A 243 86.40 -43.57 9.94
N GLY A 244 86.54 -42.29 9.56
CA GLY A 244 85.47 -41.31 9.23
C GLY A 244 84.62 -40.77 10.39
N GLY A 245 84.42 -39.48 10.63
CA GLY A 245 84.50 -38.29 9.77
C GLY A 245 83.14 -37.57 9.76
N GLY A 246 83.09 -36.30 10.20
CA GLY A 246 81.94 -35.38 10.03
C GLY A 246 80.99 -35.31 11.24
N ALA A 247 81.11 -34.37 12.17
CA ALA A 247 80.83 -32.93 12.04
C ALA A 247 79.40 -32.63 11.55
N GLN A 248 78.56 -32.24 12.51
CA GLN A 248 77.49 -31.23 12.44
C GLN A 248 76.58 -31.25 11.19
N SER A 249 75.32 -31.63 11.38
CA SER A 249 74.23 -31.19 10.50
C SER A 249 72.97 -30.99 11.33
N SER A 250 72.61 -29.73 11.44
CA SER A 250 71.44 -29.20 12.13
C SER A 250 70.15 -29.77 11.57
N VAL A 251 69.25 -30.08 12.50
CA VAL A 251 67.80 -30.19 12.34
C VAL A 251 67.26 -29.13 11.36
N HIS A 252 66.65 -29.55 10.26
CA HIS A 252 65.72 -28.74 9.46
C HIS A 252 64.45 -29.56 9.21
N VAL A 253 63.50 -29.44 10.15
CA VAL A 253 62.10 -29.80 9.94
C VAL A 253 61.55 -28.81 8.90
N ARG A 254 61.33 -29.27 7.67
CA ARG A 254 60.62 -28.50 6.65
C ARG A 254 59.13 -28.52 6.99
N SER A 255 58.70 -27.52 7.76
CA SER A 255 57.30 -27.13 7.85
C SER A 255 56.91 -26.46 6.53
N SER A 256 56.34 -27.24 5.61
CA SER A 256 55.70 -26.70 4.42
C SER A 256 54.46 -25.93 4.86
N ALA A 257 54.62 -24.61 4.96
CA ALA A 257 53.53 -23.67 5.21
C ALA A 257 52.47 -23.82 4.11
N MET A 258 51.23 -24.01 4.55
CA MET A 258 50.05 -23.97 3.69
C MET A 258 50.07 -22.66 2.89
N HIS A 259 49.80 -22.78 1.59
CA HIS A 259 49.48 -21.65 0.74
C HIS A 259 48.26 -20.94 1.34
N ARG A 260 48.53 -19.86 2.05
CA ARG A 260 47.52 -18.93 2.54
C ARG A 260 47.02 -18.20 1.31
N VAL A 261 45.86 -18.60 0.80
CA VAL A 261 45.11 -17.78 -0.15
C VAL A 261 45.00 -16.40 0.49
N THR A 262 45.52 -15.38 -0.18
CA THR A 262 45.25 -13.99 0.18
C THR A 262 43.75 -13.79 -0.01
N ALA A 263 42.99 -14.03 1.06
CA ALA A 263 41.66 -13.49 1.21
C ALA A 263 41.80 -11.98 1.05
N ALA A 264 41.33 -11.44 -0.07
CA ALA A 264 41.01 -10.03 -0.14
C ALA A 264 40.15 -9.72 1.09
N ASN A 265 40.51 -8.69 1.84
CA ASN A 265 39.74 -8.18 2.97
C ASN A 265 38.33 -7.85 2.47
N ARG A 266 37.43 -8.83 2.51
CA ARG A 266 36.02 -8.63 2.25
C ARG A 266 35.45 -8.11 3.56
N MET A 267 35.33 -6.80 3.66
CA MET A 267 34.67 -6.16 4.79
C MET A 267 33.20 -6.58 4.80
N GLU A 268 32.81 -7.32 5.84
CA GLU A 268 31.42 -7.71 6.09
C GLU A 268 30.63 -6.49 6.59
N GLY A 269 29.98 -5.82 5.64
CA GLY A 269 28.93 -4.85 5.95
C GLY A 269 27.62 -5.57 6.28
N GLN A 270 26.91 -5.12 7.32
CA GLN A 270 25.53 -5.52 7.56
C GLN A 270 24.67 -5.00 6.41
N ARG A 271 23.98 -5.90 5.70
CA ARG A 271 23.14 -5.58 4.55
C ARG A 271 21.72 -6.01 4.88
N SER A 272 20.74 -5.14 4.68
CA SER A 272 19.36 -5.60 4.56
C SER A 272 18.70 -4.95 3.35
N ALA A 273 17.90 -5.74 2.64
CA ALA A 273 17.19 -5.34 1.45
C ALA A 273 15.72 -5.72 1.62
N GLN A 274 14.83 -4.80 1.28
CA GLN A 274 13.39 -4.98 1.26
C GLN A 274 12.92 -5.03 -0.20
N GLY A 275 12.78 -6.25 -0.72
CA GLY A 275 12.37 -6.52 -2.08
C GLY A 275 13.47 -7.19 -2.92
N ASN A 276 13.29 -7.15 -4.23
CA ASN A 276 14.11 -7.90 -5.20
C ASN A 276 15.35 -7.13 -5.68
N VAL A 277 15.65 -5.97 -5.12
CA VAL A 277 16.80 -5.15 -5.50
C VAL A 277 17.64 -4.89 -4.26
N SER A 278 18.94 -5.16 -4.34
CA SER A 278 19.87 -5.01 -3.22
C SER A 278 21.17 -4.35 -3.64
N ILE A 279 21.80 -3.62 -2.71
CA ILE A 279 23.14 -3.08 -2.90
C ILE A 279 24.14 -4.22 -2.71
N LEU A 280 24.80 -4.61 -3.80
CA LEU A 280 25.76 -5.71 -3.85
C LEU A 280 27.16 -5.28 -3.43
N ASP A 281 27.57 -4.06 -3.76
CA ASP A 281 28.90 -3.57 -3.38
C ASP A 281 28.98 -2.05 -3.30
N VAL A 282 29.83 -1.54 -2.42
CA VAL A 282 30.16 -0.12 -2.27
C VAL A 282 31.67 -0.04 -2.16
N ALA A 283 32.32 0.54 -3.18
CA ALA A 283 33.78 0.64 -3.19
C ALA A 283 34.25 1.60 -2.09
N SER A 284 35.24 1.19 -1.30
CA SER A 284 35.75 1.95 -0.15
C SER A 284 36.39 3.30 -0.53
N ASP A 285 36.85 3.43 -1.76
CA ASP A 285 37.40 4.65 -2.34
C ASP A 285 36.33 5.56 -2.98
N GLY A 286 35.04 5.17 -2.89
CA GLY A 286 33.92 5.91 -3.47
C GLY A 286 33.89 5.87 -5.00
N SER A 287 34.65 4.97 -5.64
CA SER A 287 34.71 4.89 -7.10
C SER A 287 33.43 4.36 -7.74
N SER A 288 32.74 3.42 -7.06
CA SER A 288 31.56 2.76 -7.60
C SER A 288 30.63 2.19 -6.54
N ILE A 289 29.36 2.04 -6.92
CA ILE A 289 28.33 1.32 -6.15
C ILE A 289 27.64 0.35 -7.11
N THR A 290 27.56 -0.93 -6.73
CA THR A 290 26.93 -1.99 -7.53
C THR A 290 25.61 -2.41 -6.90
N ILE A 291 24.58 -2.50 -7.73
CA ILE A 291 23.23 -2.94 -7.35
C ILE A 291 22.88 -4.19 -8.16
N GLU A 292 22.18 -5.11 -7.52
CA GLU A 292 21.78 -6.40 -8.09
C GLU A 292 20.27 -6.59 -7.98
N ASN A 293 19.67 -7.14 -9.03
CA ASN A 293 18.34 -7.73 -8.97
C ASN A 293 18.48 -9.17 -8.43
N THR A 294 18.04 -9.39 -7.19
CA THR A 294 18.09 -10.68 -6.51
C THR A 294 17.01 -11.65 -7.00
N SER A 295 15.99 -11.16 -7.71
CA SER A 295 14.96 -11.98 -8.34
C SER A 295 15.56 -12.96 -9.33
N VAL A 296 15.03 -14.18 -9.33
CA VAL A 296 15.41 -15.23 -10.27
C VAL A 296 14.55 -15.16 -11.55
N SER A 297 13.40 -14.48 -11.50
CA SER A 297 12.36 -14.60 -12.53
C SER A 297 11.66 -13.29 -12.92
N HIS A 298 11.93 -12.18 -12.24
CA HIS A 298 11.25 -10.91 -12.49
C HIS A 298 12.22 -9.79 -12.84
N ASP A 299 11.88 -9.07 -13.90
CA ASP A 299 12.48 -7.78 -14.22
C ASP A 299 12.08 -6.75 -13.15
N GLU A 300 13.04 -5.96 -12.69
CA GLU A 300 12.81 -4.88 -11.74
C GLU A 300 12.94 -3.52 -12.45
N MET A 301 11.85 -2.76 -12.46
CA MET A 301 11.80 -1.43 -13.05
C MET A 301 12.33 -0.41 -12.06
N ILE A 302 13.64 -0.16 -12.10
CA ILE A 302 14.33 0.76 -11.19
C ILE A 302 14.51 2.17 -11.79
N GLY A 303 13.80 2.50 -12.86
CA GLY A 303 13.80 3.84 -13.44
C GLY A 303 13.37 4.89 -12.42
N GLU A 304 14.07 6.02 -12.39
CA GLU A 304 13.81 7.15 -11.48
C GLU A 304 14.09 6.87 -9.99
N TRP A 305 14.48 5.64 -9.62
CA TRP A 305 14.93 5.32 -8.27
C TRP A 305 16.16 6.17 -7.91
N ARG A 306 16.28 6.50 -6.62
CA ARG A 306 17.37 7.34 -6.10
C ARG A 306 18.35 6.50 -5.30
N LEU A 307 19.62 6.50 -5.72
CA LEU A 307 20.75 5.99 -4.97
C LEU A 307 21.39 7.15 -4.20
N ARG A 308 21.34 7.12 -2.87
CA ARG A 308 21.93 8.15 -2.00
C ARG A 308 23.09 7.56 -1.21
N SER A 309 24.24 8.22 -1.23
CA SER A 309 25.41 7.88 -0.43
C SER A 309 25.79 9.08 0.43
N PHE A 310 25.80 8.92 1.74
CA PHE A 310 26.14 10.00 2.67
C PHE A 310 27.05 9.52 3.80
N GLY A 311 27.94 10.39 4.26
CA GLY A 311 28.98 10.05 5.23
C GLY A 311 30.25 10.86 5.00
N GLY A 312 31.09 10.99 6.03
CA GLY A 312 32.36 11.70 5.90
C GLY A 312 32.24 13.17 5.46
N GLY A 313 31.08 13.81 5.69
CA GLY A 313 30.79 15.19 5.26
C GLY A 313 30.30 15.36 3.82
N ARG A 314 30.06 14.26 3.09
CA ARG A 314 29.41 14.26 1.77
C ARG A 314 28.00 13.68 1.85
N ASP A 315 27.10 14.18 1.01
CA ASP A 315 25.77 13.64 0.78
C ASP A 315 25.45 13.79 -0.72
N VAL A 316 25.52 12.68 -1.44
CA VAL A 316 25.41 12.65 -2.90
C VAL A 316 24.28 11.71 -3.31
N SER A 317 23.54 12.10 -4.34
CA SER A 317 22.40 11.33 -4.84
C SER A 317 22.46 11.19 -6.36
N PHE A 318 22.32 9.96 -6.83
CA PHE A 318 22.20 9.59 -8.24
C PHE A 318 20.78 9.10 -8.52
N ASN A 319 20.20 9.51 -9.64
CA ASN A 319 18.90 9.03 -10.11
C ASN A 319 19.08 8.14 -11.33
N PHE A 320 18.44 6.97 -11.31
CA PHE A 320 18.43 6.07 -12.46
C PHE A 320 17.69 6.70 -13.65
N PRO A 321 18.19 6.53 -14.89
CA PRO A 321 17.50 7.00 -16.08
C PRO A 321 16.06 6.48 -16.15
N ARG A 322 15.16 7.29 -16.72
CA ARG A 322 13.75 6.89 -16.86
C ARG A 322 13.62 5.62 -17.69
N GLY A 323 12.80 4.67 -17.23
CA GLY A 323 12.59 3.39 -17.91
C GLY A 323 13.75 2.40 -17.78
N PHE A 324 14.70 2.62 -16.87
CA PHE A 324 15.77 1.66 -16.62
C PHE A 324 15.22 0.36 -16.00
N VAL A 325 15.56 -0.78 -16.60
CA VAL A 325 15.11 -2.11 -16.18
C VAL A 325 16.31 -2.97 -15.83
N LEU A 326 16.25 -3.60 -14.66
CA LEU A 326 17.25 -4.55 -14.19
C LEU A 326 16.68 -5.98 -14.36
N THR A 327 17.20 -6.75 -15.31
CA THR A 327 16.75 -8.13 -15.59
C THR A 327 17.10 -9.09 -14.45
N PRO A 328 16.52 -10.30 -14.37
CA PRO A 328 16.71 -11.20 -13.23
C PRO A 328 18.17 -11.61 -13.11
N LYS A 329 18.70 -11.64 -11.89
CA LYS A 329 20.12 -11.93 -11.58
C LYS A 329 21.13 -11.02 -12.28
N SER A 330 20.69 -9.89 -12.83
CA SER A 330 21.58 -8.90 -13.43
C SER A 330 22.03 -7.86 -12.40
N LYS A 331 23.14 -7.21 -12.72
CA LYS A 331 23.73 -6.14 -11.92
C LYS A 331 24.00 -4.92 -12.77
N VAL A 332 23.93 -3.77 -12.12
CA VAL A 332 24.35 -2.47 -12.66
C VAL A 332 25.33 -1.85 -11.68
N THR A 333 26.44 -1.33 -12.21
CA THR A 333 27.41 -0.56 -11.44
C THR A 333 27.29 0.91 -11.81
N VAL A 334 27.11 1.77 -10.81
CA VAL A 334 27.16 3.22 -10.95
C VAL A 334 28.55 3.69 -10.55
N TYR A 335 29.30 4.23 -11.50
CA TYR A 335 30.64 4.78 -11.28
C TYR A 335 30.58 6.28 -11.05
N ALA A 336 31.45 6.82 -10.21
CA ALA A 336 31.67 8.26 -10.14
C ALA A 336 32.37 8.78 -11.41
N ARG A 337 32.33 10.09 -11.65
CA ARG A 337 32.91 10.74 -12.83
C ARG A 337 34.36 10.31 -13.06
N GLY A 338 34.62 9.75 -14.23
CA GLY A 338 35.95 9.30 -14.64
C GLY A 338 36.46 8.02 -13.95
N LYS A 339 35.63 7.29 -13.20
CA LYS A 339 35.99 6.04 -12.51
C LYS A 339 35.55 4.76 -13.23
N GLY A 340 34.80 4.89 -14.32
CA GLY A 340 34.33 3.76 -15.13
C GLY A 340 33.89 4.18 -16.52
N VAL A 341 33.34 3.23 -17.27
CA VAL A 341 32.88 3.43 -18.67
C VAL A 341 31.37 3.43 -18.71
N TYR A 342 30.76 4.42 -19.37
CA TYR A 342 29.31 4.45 -19.58
C TYR A 342 28.91 3.38 -20.61
N ALA A 343 28.26 2.31 -20.14
CA ALA A 343 27.82 1.18 -20.96
C ALA A 343 26.50 0.57 -20.40
N PRO A 344 25.36 1.26 -20.60
CA PRO A 344 24.07 0.75 -20.14
C PRO A 344 23.69 -0.59 -20.82
N PRO A 345 22.99 -1.51 -20.13
CA PRO A 345 22.46 -1.37 -18.77
C PRO A 345 23.45 -1.78 -17.68
N HIS A 346 24.64 -2.27 -18.01
CA HIS A 346 25.55 -2.86 -17.02
C HIS A 346 26.38 -1.83 -16.24
N SER A 347 26.62 -0.66 -16.84
CA SER A 347 27.46 0.38 -16.26
C SER A 347 26.90 1.76 -16.53
N LEU A 348 26.73 2.55 -15.48
CA LEU A 348 26.32 3.94 -15.50
C LEU A 348 27.43 4.81 -14.92
N VAL A 349 27.51 6.07 -15.36
CA VAL A 349 28.49 7.04 -14.84
C VAL A 349 27.73 8.24 -14.30
N PHE A 350 28.01 8.58 -13.05
CA PHE A 350 27.49 9.75 -12.38
C PHE A 350 28.39 10.95 -12.66
N GLU A 351 28.07 11.69 -13.71
CA GLU A 351 28.91 12.79 -14.19
C GLU A 351 28.97 14.01 -13.25
N ALA A 352 28.05 14.14 -12.30
CA ALA A 352 28.03 15.30 -11.40
C ALA A 352 29.13 15.22 -10.33
N GLU A 353 29.44 14.03 -9.83
CA GLU A 353 30.32 13.81 -8.67
C GLU A 353 31.54 12.97 -9.03
N ASP A 354 32.71 13.30 -8.47
CA ASP A 354 33.98 12.60 -8.69
C ASP A 354 34.22 11.41 -7.75
N SER A 355 33.43 11.31 -6.67
CA SER A 355 33.36 10.14 -5.80
C SER A 355 32.03 10.10 -5.03
N PHE A 356 31.61 8.90 -4.65
CA PHE A 356 30.61 8.71 -3.60
C PHE A 356 31.16 9.09 -2.22
N ALA A 357 30.32 9.05 -1.17
CA ALA A 357 30.79 9.28 0.18
C ALA A 357 31.84 8.23 0.60
N THR A 358 32.91 8.68 1.24
CA THR A 358 34.04 7.85 1.69
C THR A 358 34.35 8.15 3.15
N GLY A 359 34.93 7.18 3.87
CA GLY A 359 35.25 7.29 5.28
C GLY A 359 34.75 6.10 6.12
N GLY A 360 34.92 6.18 7.44
CA GLY A 360 34.55 5.10 8.36
C GLY A 360 33.04 4.98 8.63
N ASP A 361 32.26 6.02 8.36
CA ASP A 361 30.82 6.02 8.58
C ASP A 361 30.08 6.48 7.32
N VAL A 362 29.97 5.57 6.35
CA VAL A 362 29.33 5.80 5.05
C VAL A 362 28.06 4.98 4.97
N HIS A 363 26.97 5.65 4.69
CA HIS A 363 25.66 5.06 4.52
C HIS A 363 25.21 5.17 3.08
N THR A 364 24.70 4.07 2.53
CA THR A 364 24.17 4.02 1.17
C THR A 364 22.76 3.46 1.19
N TYR A 365 21.83 4.21 0.61
CA TYR A 365 20.41 3.85 0.56
C TYR A 365 19.91 3.90 -0.88
N LEU A 366 19.02 2.96 -1.20
CA LEU A 366 18.28 2.94 -2.44
C LEU A 366 16.80 3.23 -2.17
N TYR A 367 16.26 4.24 -2.83
CA TYR A 367 14.86 4.65 -2.72
C TYR A 367 14.12 4.38 -4.03
N ASN A 368 12.90 3.84 -3.95
CA ASN A 368 12.03 3.75 -5.12
C ASN A 368 11.43 5.12 -5.50
N ASP A 369 10.65 5.15 -6.56
CA ASP A 369 9.84 6.29 -7.03
C ASP A 369 8.89 6.87 -5.96
N GLU A 370 8.40 6.02 -5.05
CA GLU A 370 7.58 6.40 -3.89
C GLU A 370 8.39 6.90 -2.67
N ASN A 371 9.71 7.10 -2.80
CA ASN A 371 10.65 7.43 -1.71
C ASN A 371 10.67 6.41 -0.54
N GLN A 372 10.20 5.17 -0.76
CA GLN A 372 10.37 4.08 0.19
C GLN A 372 11.80 3.55 0.11
N VAL A 373 12.40 3.34 1.28
CA VAL A 373 13.73 2.73 1.41
C VAL A 373 13.62 1.25 1.06
N ARG A 374 14.38 0.81 0.05
CA ARG A 374 14.45 -0.61 -0.37
C ARG A 374 15.63 -1.34 0.26
N THR A 375 16.43 -0.67 1.08
CA THR A 375 17.56 -1.26 1.84
C THR A 375 17.62 -0.69 3.25
N ASN A 376 17.31 -1.48 4.28
CA ASN A 376 17.34 -1.02 5.68
C ASN A 376 18.75 -1.19 6.31
N GLU A 377 19.09 -0.30 7.24
CA GLU A 377 20.23 -0.35 8.17
C GLU A 377 21.68 -0.38 7.63
N PRO A 378 22.63 0.19 8.41
CA PRO A 378 23.82 0.86 7.88
C PRO A 378 24.95 -0.10 7.50
N VAL A 379 25.68 0.23 6.43
CA VAL A 379 27.03 -0.28 6.23
C VAL A 379 27.98 0.53 7.13
N SER A 380 27.96 0.30 8.44
CA SER A 380 28.95 0.92 9.33
C SER A 380 30.32 0.26 9.11
N PHE A 381 31.23 0.94 8.41
CA PHE A 381 32.60 0.48 8.22
C PHE A 381 33.47 0.84 9.45
N ILE A 382 33.27 0.12 10.56
CA ILE A 382 34.21 0.24 11.68
C ILE A 382 35.50 -0.49 11.29
N ALA A 383 36.51 0.26 10.87
CA ALA A 383 37.89 -0.21 10.86
C ALA A 383 38.31 -0.48 12.31
N ARG A 384 38.03 -1.67 12.83
CA ARG A 384 38.63 -2.13 14.08
C ARG A 384 40.10 -2.35 13.81
N HIS A 385 40.91 -1.38 14.23
CA HIS A 385 42.34 -1.60 14.42
C HIS A 385 42.47 -2.73 15.45
N ASN A 386 42.82 -3.93 14.99
CA ASN A 386 43.21 -5.03 15.88
C ASN A 386 44.56 -4.65 16.50
N SER A 387 44.52 -3.98 17.65
CA SER A 387 45.63 -3.89 18.59
C SER A 387 45.28 -4.70 19.83
N GLU A 388 45.13 -6.02 19.68
CA GLU A 388 45.09 -6.96 20.80
C GLU A 388 45.84 -8.25 20.41
N LEU A 389 47.17 -8.16 20.47
CA LEU A 389 48.04 -9.27 20.80
C LEU A 389 48.64 -8.93 22.16
N ALA A 390 47.93 -9.26 23.23
CA ALA A 390 48.48 -9.45 24.58
C ALA A 390 47.40 -10.05 25.49
N HIS A 391 47.30 -11.37 25.54
CA HIS A 391 46.76 -12.00 26.74
C HIS A 391 47.66 -11.63 27.93
N PRO A 392 47.12 -11.16 29.07
CA PRO A 392 47.91 -11.07 30.29
C PRO A 392 48.16 -12.49 30.80
N VAL A 393 49.42 -12.93 30.72
CA VAL A 393 49.90 -14.10 31.46
C VAL A 393 49.72 -13.81 32.96
N PRO A 394 49.11 -14.71 33.75
CA PRO A 394 48.96 -14.49 35.18
C PRO A 394 50.34 -14.52 35.85
N LEU A 395 50.76 -13.37 36.39
CA LEU A 395 52.00 -13.25 37.17
C LEU A 395 51.85 -14.02 38.49
N CYS A 396 52.82 -14.90 38.75
CA CYS A 396 53.02 -15.60 40.02
C CYS A 396 53.11 -14.61 41.20
N HIS A 397 52.58 -15.01 42.36
CA HIS A 397 52.42 -14.21 43.57
C HIS A 397 53.71 -13.52 44.07
N LYS A 398 54.89 -14.04 43.70
CA LYS A 398 56.20 -13.45 44.04
C LYS A 398 56.54 -12.16 43.29
N CYS A 399 55.92 -11.87 42.14
CA CYS A 399 56.18 -10.62 41.40
C CYS A 399 55.27 -9.45 41.82
N ARG A 400 54.19 -9.71 42.59
CA ARG A 400 53.27 -8.67 43.07
C ARG A 400 53.79 -7.91 44.29
N VAL A 401 54.76 -8.49 45.03
CA VAL A 401 55.32 -7.88 46.24
C VAL A 401 56.45 -6.89 45.92
N LEU A 402 57.12 -7.01 44.77
CA LEU A 402 58.23 -6.11 44.40
C LEU A 402 57.79 -4.79 43.74
N LEU A 403 56.53 -4.68 43.29
CA LEU A 403 55.99 -3.43 42.71
C LEU A 403 55.36 -2.49 43.75
N ASN A 404 55.01 -2.99 44.94
CA ASN A 404 54.44 -2.17 46.03
C ASN A 404 55.49 -1.63 47.03
N ALA A 405 56.79 -1.90 46.81
CA ALA A 405 57.88 -1.42 47.67
C ALA A 405 58.64 -0.19 47.10
N ASN A 406 58.22 0.35 45.95
CA ASN A 406 58.85 1.53 45.32
C ASN A 406 57.88 2.70 45.11
N ALA A 407 56.74 2.69 45.82
CA ALA A 407 55.81 3.81 45.90
C ALA A 407 55.63 4.20 47.38
N SER A 408 56.70 4.72 47.99
CA SER A 408 56.70 5.57 49.19
C SER A 408 57.99 6.36 49.22
#